data_AF-F7DQ88-F1
#
_entry.id   AF-F7DQ88-F1
#
_cell.length_a   1.000
_cell.length_b   1.000
_cell.length_c   1.000
_cell.angle_alpha   90.00
_cell.angle_beta   90.00
_cell.angle_gamma   90.00
#
_symmetry.space_group_name_H-M   'P 1'
#
loop_
_entity.id
_entity.type
_entity.pdbx_description
1 polymer ?
#
loop_
_entity_poly.entity_id
_entity_poly.type
_entity_poly.pdbx_seq_one_letter_code
_entity_poly.pdbx_strand_id
1 'polypeptide(L)'
;MPGAAEKGTELSERIESFMEALKRGGGQHSSEDMAQETVGLLHQIVAHGRWSNAGELMELIRKEGRQMTAAQPLETTVGNMVRRVLKIISEEYGRLHGPNDESDQQESLHKLLTDGGLNEDFSLHYAQLQAIKNIAMQALEHIHSNEVIMTIGYSRTVEAFLKVAAQKWKFHVIVAECAPFCQGHKMLISRQENKQGQFLKSRNPLTRISSCSKLLITYF
;
A
#
# COMPACT_ATOMS: atom_id res chain seq x y z
N MET A 1 -1.07 -35.97 17.65
CA MET A 1 -1.40 -34.83 16.78
C MET A 1 -0.16 -33.95 16.61
N PRO A 2 0.69 -34.19 15.60
CA PRO A 2 1.99 -33.51 15.46
C PRO A 2 1.95 -32.18 14.67
N GLY A 3 0.90 -31.89 13.90
CA GLY A 3 0.92 -30.80 12.90
C GLY A 3 0.75 -29.36 13.41
N ALA A 4 0.50 -29.11 14.71
CA ALA A 4 0.32 -27.75 15.24
C ALA A 4 1.63 -27.10 15.72
N ALA A 5 2.62 -27.92 16.11
CA ALA A 5 3.94 -27.42 16.50
C ALA A 5 4.78 -27.08 15.26
N GLU A 6 4.74 -27.93 14.23
CA GLU A 6 5.46 -27.72 12.97
C GLU A 6 5.02 -26.44 12.25
N LYS A 7 3.71 -26.14 12.21
CA LYS A 7 3.19 -24.90 11.59
C LYS A 7 3.58 -23.63 12.35
N GLY A 8 3.76 -23.72 13.66
CA GLY A 8 4.23 -22.60 14.47
C GLY A 8 5.70 -22.27 14.17
N THR A 9 6.53 -23.30 14.01
CA THR A 9 7.94 -23.18 13.62
C THR A 9 8.08 -22.61 12.21
N GLU A 10 7.29 -23.10 11.24
CA GLU A 10 7.28 -22.61 9.86
C GLU A 10 6.92 -21.11 9.76
N LEU A 11 5.94 -20.65 10.56
CA LEU A 11 5.56 -19.24 10.60
C LEU A 11 6.68 -18.35 11.16
N SER A 12 7.36 -18.78 12.23
CA SER A 12 8.48 -18.05 12.82
C SER A 12 9.65 -17.91 11.85
N GLU A 13 10.02 -18.98 11.14
CA GLU A 13 11.06 -18.95 10.10
C GLU A 13 10.71 -17.97 8.97
N ARG A 14 9.43 -17.92 8.58
CA ARG A 14 8.96 -17.02 7.52
C ARG A 14 9.01 -15.54 7.94
N ILE A 15 8.65 -15.24 9.20
CA ILE A 15 8.76 -13.89 9.77
C ILE A 15 10.24 -13.47 9.86
N GLU A 16 11.12 -14.38 10.28
CA GLU A 16 12.56 -14.11 10.35
C GLU A 16 13.17 -13.84 8.97
N SER A 17 12.83 -14.67 7.97
CA SER A 17 13.25 -14.47 6.58
C SER A 17 12.80 -13.11 6.02
N PHE A 18 11.55 -12.71 6.31
CA PHE A 18 11.01 -11.40 5.93
C PHE A 18 11.76 -10.25 6.62
N MET A 19 12.07 -10.38 7.91
CA MET A 19 12.86 -9.39 8.65
C MET A 19 14.29 -9.26 8.13
N GLU A 20 14.93 -10.37 7.73
CA GLU A 20 16.24 -10.32 7.08
C GLU A 20 16.17 -9.66 5.71
N ALA A 21 15.13 -9.95 4.92
CA ALA A 21 14.90 -9.30 3.64
C ALA A 21 14.73 -7.77 3.80
N LEU A 22 13.98 -7.35 4.82
CA LEU A 22 13.89 -5.94 5.22
C LEU A 22 15.27 -5.35 5.53
N LYS A 23 16.05 -5.98 6.43
CA LYS A 23 17.35 -5.46 6.87
C LYS A 23 18.39 -5.36 5.75
N ARG A 24 18.36 -6.25 4.75
CA ARG A 24 19.29 -6.23 3.60
C ARG A 24 19.04 -5.06 2.64
N GLY A 25 17.98 -4.29 2.85
CA GLY A 25 17.64 -3.11 2.07
C GLY A 25 16.62 -3.43 0.98
N GLY A 26 15.42 -2.87 1.13
CA GLY A 26 14.24 -3.03 0.24
C GLY A 26 14.37 -2.49 -1.18
N GLY A 27 15.56 -2.54 -1.81
CA GLY A 27 15.81 -1.98 -3.14
C GLY A 27 15.10 -2.71 -4.30
N GLN A 28 14.48 -3.87 -4.04
CA GLN A 28 13.79 -4.67 -5.07
C GLN A 28 12.27 -4.76 -4.90
N HIS A 29 11.75 -4.52 -3.70
CA HIS A 29 10.32 -4.69 -3.43
C HIS A 29 9.57 -3.38 -3.62
N SER A 30 8.41 -3.42 -4.27
CA SER A 30 7.51 -2.26 -4.25
C SER A 30 6.78 -2.17 -2.93
N SER A 31 6.27 -0.97 -2.61
CA SER A 31 5.41 -0.79 -1.44
C SER A 31 4.15 -1.66 -1.49
N GLU A 32 3.65 -2.00 -2.69
CA GLU A 32 2.54 -2.97 -2.84
C GLU A 32 2.97 -4.39 -2.44
N ASP A 33 4.13 -4.84 -2.92
CA ASP A 33 4.67 -6.16 -2.59
C ASP A 33 4.91 -6.27 -1.06
N MET A 34 5.49 -5.22 -0.46
CA MET A 34 5.69 -5.10 0.98
C MET A 34 4.39 -5.16 1.77
N ALA A 35 3.35 -4.46 1.30
CA ALA A 35 2.04 -4.48 1.94
C ALA A 35 1.39 -5.86 1.86
N GLN A 36 1.42 -6.50 0.68
CA GLN A 36 0.88 -7.84 0.47
C GLN A 36 1.57 -8.89 1.34
N GLU A 37 2.89 -8.84 1.42
CA GLU A 37 3.68 -9.77 2.23
C GLU A 37 3.41 -9.56 3.72
N THR A 38 3.38 -8.30 4.19
CA THR A 38 3.06 -7.96 5.59
C THR A 38 1.67 -8.48 5.97
N VAL A 39 0.65 -8.20 5.15
CA VAL A 39 -0.72 -8.65 5.42
C VAL A 39 -0.82 -10.18 5.35
N GLY A 40 -0.11 -10.83 4.43
CA GLY A 40 -0.01 -12.29 4.35
C GLY A 40 0.56 -12.92 5.63
N LEU A 41 1.62 -12.34 6.20
CA LEU A 41 2.18 -12.78 7.48
C LEU A 41 1.20 -12.56 8.64
N LEU A 42 0.58 -11.38 8.71
CA LEU A 42 -0.42 -11.07 9.73
C LEU A 42 -1.62 -12.02 9.67
N HIS A 43 -2.08 -12.37 8.47
CA HIS A 43 -3.13 -13.36 8.26
C HIS A 43 -2.70 -14.74 8.79
N GLN A 44 -1.45 -15.17 8.53
CA GLN A 44 -0.96 -16.43 9.08
C GLN A 44 -0.86 -16.42 10.62
N ILE A 45 -0.49 -15.28 11.22
CA ILE A 45 -0.49 -15.10 12.69
C ILE A 45 -1.91 -15.22 13.24
N VAL A 46 -2.91 -14.61 12.60
CA VAL A 46 -4.32 -14.73 13.02
C VAL A 46 -4.79 -16.19 12.91
N ALA A 47 -4.48 -16.86 11.79
CA ALA A 47 -4.96 -18.21 11.48
C ALA A 47 -4.30 -19.33 12.31
N HIS A 48 -3.01 -19.20 12.64
CA HIS A 48 -2.24 -20.25 13.32
C HIS A 48 -1.74 -19.84 14.72
N GLY A 49 -1.95 -18.59 15.11
CA GLY A 49 -1.60 -18.08 16.42
C GLY A 49 -2.42 -18.74 17.54
N ARG A 50 -1.84 -18.78 18.73
CA ARG A 50 -2.54 -19.19 19.94
C ARG A 50 -3.04 -17.94 20.65
N TRP A 51 -4.35 -17.72 20.61
CA TRP A 51 -5.02 -16.61 21.29
C TRP A 51 -6.42 -17.08 21.69
N SER A 52 -6.90 -16.59 22.83
CA SER A 52 -8.20 -16.98 23.39
C SER A 52 -9.21 -15.83 23.39
N ASN A 53 -8.72 -14.60 23.23
CA ASN A 53 -9.54 -13.39 23.17
C ASN A 53 -8.90 -12.35 22.23
N ALA A 54 -9.68 -11.33 21.85
CA ALA A 54 -9.21 -10.28 20.94
C ALA A 54 -8.06 -9.45 21.52
N GLY A 55 -8.00 -9.29 22.85
CA GLY A 55 -6.90 -8.60 23.53
C GLY A 55 -5.55 -9.30 23.32
N GLU A 56 -5.52 -10.62 23.53
CA GLU A 56 -4.35 -11.47 23.28
C GLU A 56 -3.92 -11.45 21.82
N LEU A 57 -4.88 -11.55 20.89
CA LEU A 57 -4.60 -11.47 19.45
C LEU A 57 -4.00 -10.11 19.06
N MET A 58 -4.59 -9.01 19.54
CA MET A 58 -4.08 -7.67 19.28
C MET A 58 -2.67 -7.48 19.85
N GLU A 59 -2.38 -8.01 21.04
CA GLU A 59 -1.03 -7.88 21.61
C GLU A 59 0.00 -8.73 20.86
N LEU A 60 -0.38 -9.92 20.39
CA LEU A 60 0.46 -10.75 19.52
C LEU A 60 0.81 -9.99 18.23
N ILE A 61 -0.18 -9.42 17.54
CA ILE A 61 0.03 -8.63 16.32
C ILE A 61 0.89 -7.40 16.60
N ARG A 62 0.69 -6.70 17.73
CA ARG A 62 1.54 -5.57 18.11
C ARG A 62 2.98 -5.99 18.34
N LYS A 63 3.21 -7.13 19.02
CA LYS A 63 4.55 -7.65 19.29
C LYS A 63 5.31 -7.94 18.00
N GLU A 64 4.73 -8.76 17.12
CA GLU A 64 5.34 -9.11 15.83
C GLU A 64 5.50 -7.86 14.94
N GLY A 65 4.48 -6.99 14.90
CA GLY A 65 4.54 -5.73 14.16
C GLY A 65 5.63 -4.77 14.62
N ARG A 66 5.89 -4.68 15.94
CA ARG A 66 7.01 -3.89 16.48
C ARG A 66 8.35 -4.45 16.02
N GLN A 67 8.51 -5.78 16.01
CA GLN A 67 9.75 -6.41 15.54
C GLN A 67 9.99 -6.17 14.05
N MET A 68 8.98 -6.34 13.20
CA MET A 68 9.09 -6.07 11.78
C MET A 68 9.39 -4.59 11.50
N THR A 69 8.73 -3.66 12.20
CA THR A 69 8.98 -2.21 12.03
C THR A 69 10.37 -1.79 12.51
N ALA A 70 10.87 -2.41 13.59
CA ALA A 70 12.21 -2.16 14.09
C ALA A 70 13.32 -2.66 13.14
N ALA A 71 13.02 -3.65 12.29
CA ALA A 71 13.98 -4.18 11.31
C ALA A 71 14.36 -3.14 10.24
N GLN A 72 13.41 -2.29 9.81
CA GLN A 72 13.69 -1.15 8.92
C GLN A 72 12.73 0.02 9.24
N PRO A 73 13.12 0.96 10.13
CA PRO A 73 12.23 2.06 10.56
C PRO A 73 11.80 3.03 9.46
N LEU A 74 12.58 3.12 8.37
CA LEU A 74 12.25 3.96 7.22
C LEU A 74 11.15 3.34 6.33
N GLU A 75 10.89 2.04 6.46
CA GLU A 75 9.82 1.36 5.73
C GLU A 75 8.49 1.50 6.48
N THR A 76 7.74 2.55 6.17
CA THR A 76 6.49 2.85 6.88
C THR A 76 5.34 1.92 6.50
N THR A 77 5.41 1.27 5.33
CA THR A 77 4.35 0.38 4.79
C THR A 77 3.99 -0.72 5.78
N VAL A 78 4.99 -1.39 6.35
CA VAL A 78 4.79 -2.49 7.31
C VAL A 78 4.01 -2.00 8.52
N GLY A 79 4.47 -0.91 9.15
CA GLY A 79 3.81 -0.34 10.33
C GLY A 79 2.42 0.23 10.04
N ASN A 80 2.19 0.75 8.84
CA ASN A 80 0.87 1.19 8.39
C ASN A 80 -0.09 -0.01 8.26
N MET A 81 0.35 -1.12 7.66
CA MET A 81 -0.47 -2.32 7.51
C MET A 81 -0.80 -2.97 8.85
N VAL A 82 0.16 -3.06 9.77
CA VAL A 82 -0.07 -3.56 11.14
C VAL A 82 -1.16 -2.74 11.85
N ARG A 83 -1.07 -1.40 11.81
CA ARG A 83 -2.08 -0.51 12.41
C ARG A 83 -3.46 -0.70 11.80
N ARG A 84 -3.53 -0.89 10.48
CA ARG A 84 -4.79 -1.14 9.77
C ARG A 84 -5.43 -2.46 10.20
N VAL A 85 -4.65 -3.55 10.27
CA VAL A 85 -5.16 -4.84 10.75
C VAL A 85 -5.63 -4.77 12.20
N LEU A 86 -4.89 -4.08 13.08
CA LEU A 86 -5.34 -3.85 14.46
C LEU A 86 -6.66 -3.09 14.53
N LYS A 87 -6.85 -2.08 13.66
CA LYS A 87 -8.08 -1.31 13.57
C LYS A 87 -9.26 -2.17 13.12
N ILE A 88 -9.07 -3.01 12.10
CA ILE A 88 -10.09 -3.96 11.62
C ILE A 88 -10.53 -4.89 12.76
N ILE A 89 -9.56 -5.51 13.45
CA ILE A 89 -9.86 -6.44 14.55
C ILE A 89 -10.59 -5.71 15.69
N SER A 90 -10.15 -4.49 16.02
CA SER A 90 -10.79 -3.68 17.06
C SER A 90 -12.24 -3.31 16.72
N GLU A 91 -12.52 -2.98 15.46
CA GLU A 91 -13.86 -2.63 14.98
C GLU A 91 -14.78 -3.86 14.92
N GLU A 92 -14.25 -4.98 14.42
CA GLU A 92 -14.95 -6.27 14.39
C GLU A 92 -15.33 -6.72 15.80
N TYR A 93 -14.38 -6.67 16.72
CA TYR A 93 -14.62 -7.02 18.12
C TYR A 93 -15.68 -6.11 18.76
N GLY A 94 -15.58 -4.79 18.56
CA GLY A 94 -16.55 -3.82 19.08
C GLY A 94 -17.94 -3.99 18.48
N ARG A 95 -18.05 -4.38 17.20
CA ARG A 95 -19.34 -4.70 16.56
C ARG A 95 -19.99 -5.93 17.19
N LEU A 96 -19.22 -6.98 17.45
CA LEU A 96 -19.72 -8.24 18.00
C LEU A 96 -20.06 -8.18 19.50
N HIS A 97 -19.34 -7.36 20.27
CA HIS A 97 -19.50 -7.30 21.74
C HIS A 97 -20.39 -6.14 22.20
N GLY A 98 -20.74 -5.20 21.31
CA GLY A 98 -21.52 -4.00 21.65
C GLY A 98 -20.78 -3.09 22.65
N PRO A 99 -21.29 -1.87 22.90
CA PRO A 99 -20.78 -1.05 23.99
C PRO A 99 -21.23 -1.69 25.32
N ASN A 100 -20.31 -2.35 26.02
CA ASN A 100 -20.52 -2.67 27.44
C ASN A 100 -20.46 -1.36 28.24
N ASP A 101 -21.58 -1.03 28.90
CA ASP A 101 -21.82 0.04 29.87
C ASP A 101 -21.78 1.53 29.43
N GLU A 102 -22.99 2.10 29.39
CA GLU A 102 -23.44 3.45 29.77
C GLU A 102 -22.40 4.60 29.91
N SER A 103 -21.62 4.92 28.87
CA SER A 103 -20.87 6.20 28.89
C SER A 103 -20.65 6.96 27.58
N ASP A 104 -21.17 6.51 26.43
CA ASP A 104 -21.11 7.31 25.19
C ASP A 104 -22.48 7.42 24.51
N GLN A 105 -23.38 8.20 25.12
CA GLN A 105 -24.64 8.64 24.50
C GLN A 105 -24.38 9.66 23.39
N GLN A 106 -23.82 9.26 22.24
CA GLN A 106 -23.98 10.07 21.01
C GLN A 106 -23.85 9.33 19.66
N GLU A 107 -24.27 8.06 19.56
CA GLU A 107 -24.21 7.36 18.25
C GLU A 107 -25.39 6.40 17.95
N SER A 108 -26.59 6.66 18.48
CA SER A 108 -27.66 5.63 18.56
C SER A 108 -28.92 5.85 17.71
N LEU A 109 -28.86 6.51 16.54
CA LEU A 109 -30.01 6.47 15.60
C LEU A 109 -29.66 6.10 14.14
N HIS A 110 -28.39 6.20 13.73
CA HIS A 110 -27.96 5.78 12.38
C HIS A 110 -27.53 4.30 12.29
N LYS A 111 -27.33 3.64 13.44
CA LYS A 111 -26.88 2.24 13.53
C LYS A 111 -28.00 1.21 13.31
N LEU A 112 -29.27 1.56 13.56
CA LEU A 112 -30.40 0.63 13.41
C LEU A 112 -30.98 0.57 11.97
N LEU A 113 -30.68 1.56 11.12
CA LEU A 113 -31.18 1.63 9.74
C LEU A 113 -30.19 1.13 8.69
N THR A 114 -28.95 0.79 9.09
CA THR A 114 -27.90 0.31 8.19
C THR A 114 -27.51 -1.14 8.47
N ASP A 115 -28.34 -1.88 9.22
CA ASP A 115 -28.18 -3.32 9.50
C ASP A 115 -28.68 -4.17 8.32
N GLY A 116 -28.21 -3.81 7.12
CA GLY A 116 -28.29 -4.66 5.94
C GLY A 116 -27.07 -5.56 5.95
N GLY A 117 -27.26 -6.78 6.45
CA GLY A 117 -26.21 -7.77 6.66
C GLY A 117 -25.20 -7.83 5.52
N LEU A 118 -23.96 -7.48 5.85
CA LEU A 118 -22.80 -7.85 5.06
C LEU A 118 -21.89 -8.66 5.99
N ASN A 119 -21.88 -9.96 5.73
CA ASN A 119 -20.73 -10.79 5.99
C ASN A 119 -19.59 -10.20 5.13
N GLU A 120 -18.97 -9.11 5.59
CA GLU A 120 -17.90 -8.45 4.87
C GLU A 120 -16.69 -9.37 4.93
N ASP A 121 -16.53 -10.17 3.88
CA ASP A 121 -15.39 -11.03 3.68
C ASP A 121 -14.11 -10.26 3.98
N PHE A 122 -13.25 -10.79 4.86
CA PHE A 122 -11.86 -10.32 5.01
C PHE A 122 -11.13 -10.22 3.65
N SER A 123 -11.62 -10.94 2.63
CA SER A 123 -11.20 -10.84 1.23
C SER A 123 -11.45 -9.48 0.57
N LEU A 124 -12.47 -8.71 0.99
CA LEU A 124 -12.74 -7.36 0.48
C LEU A 124 -11.60 -6.40 0.86
N HIS A 125 -11.00 -6.60 2.03
CA HIS A 125 -9.84 -5.81 2.48
C HIS A 125 -8.57 -6.16 1.69
N TYR A 126 -8.43 -7.41 1.24
CA TYR A 126 -7.40 -7.80 0.27
C TYR A 126 -7.61 -7.15 -1.10
N ALA A 127 -8.86 -6.97 -1.54
CA ALA A 127 -9.18 -6.31 -2.81
C ALA A 127 -8.76 -4.83 -2.84
N GLN A 128 -8.73 -4.15 -1.68
CA GLN A 128 -8.25 -2.77 -1.55
C GLN A 128 -6.74 -2.58 -1.80
N LEU A 129 -5.97 -3.67 -1.93
CA LEU A 129 -4.56 -3.58 -2.34
C LEU A 129 -4.40 -3.31 -3.85
N GLN A 130 -5.46 -3.43 -4.66
CA GLN A 130 -5.46 -3.00 -6.08
C GLN A 130 -5.55 -1.47 -6.26
N ALA A 131 -5.02 -0.70 -5.31
CA ALA A 131 -5.09 0.76 -5.29
C ALA A 131 -4.52 1.38 -6.57
N ILE A 132 -3.45 0.79 -7.14
CA ILE A 132 -2.83 1.29 -8.37
C ILE A 132 -3.82 1.33 -9.54
N LYS A 133 -4.63 0.29 -9.72
CA LYS A 133 -5.62 0.23 -10.79
C LYS A 133 -6.70 1.29 -10.61
N ASN A 134 -7.20 1.44 -9.39
CA ASN A 134 -8.23 2.42 -9.06
C ASN A 134 -7.75 3.86 -9.33
N ILE A 135 -6.53 4.19 -8.91
CA ILE A 135 -5.91 5.50 -9.18
C ILE A 135 -5.70 5.68 -10.68
N ALA A 136 -5.20 4.66 -11.39
CA ALA A 136 -4.94 4.75 -12.82
C ALA A 136 -6.20 4.99 -13.65
N MET A 137 -7.36 4.44 -13.25
CA MET A 137 -8.64 4.67 -13.95
C MET A 137 -9.07 6.15 -13.94
N GLN A 138 -8.71 6.91 -12.90
CA GLN A 138 -9.04 8.35 -12.79
C GLN A 138 -8.15 9.23 -13.70
N ALA A 139 -7.14 8.67 -14.36
CA ALA A 139 -6.18 9.46 -15.14
C ALA A 139 -6.80 10.23 -16.30
N LEU A 140 -7.90 9.73 -16.87
CA LEU A 140 -8.57 10.36 -18.02
C LEU A 140 -9.28 11.68 -17.67
N GLU A 141 -9.61 11.89 -16.40
CA GLU A 141 -10.24 13.11 -15.88
C GLU A 141 -9.20 14.20 -15.58
N HIS A 142 -7.96 13.80 -15.31
CA HIS A 142 -6.91 14.69 -14.84
C HIS A 142 -5.83 14.98 -15.88
N ILE A 143 -5.73 14.23 -16.98
CA ILE A 143 -4.75 14.46 -18.04
C ILE A 143 -5.48 14.71 -19.35
N HIS A 144 -5.04 15.74 -20.06
CA HIS A 144 -5.59 16.13 -21.37
C HIS A 144 -4.48 16.24 -22.42
N SER A 145 -4.88 16.41 -23.68
CA SER A 145 -3.93 16.56 -24.79
C SER A 145 -3.13 17.86 -24.68
N ASN A 146 -1.90 17.84 -25.18
CA ASN A 146 -0.96 18.97 -25.22
C ASN A 146 -0.52 19.49 -23.84
N GLU A 147 -0.81 18.77 -22.76
CA GLU A 147 -0.26 19.07 -21.44
C GLU A 147 1.23 18.67 -21.34
N VAL A 148 1.96 19.36 -20.48
CA VAL A 148 3.35 19.05 -20.14
C VAL A 148 3.39 18.66 -18.67
N ILE A 149 3.48 17.36 -18.42
CA ILE A 149 3.44 16.78 -17.07
C ILE A 149 4.87 16.56 -16.59
N MET A 150 5.20 17.01 -15.39
CA MET A 150 6.47 16.71 -14.75
C MET A 150 6.31 15.60 -13.73
N THR A 151 7.31 14.73 -13.61
CA THR A 151 7.40 13.72 -12.56
C THR A 151 8.85 13.54 -12.12
N ILE A 152 9.08 12.90 -10.99
CA ILE A 152 10.41 12.72 -10.40
C ILE A 152 10.64 11.26 -10.04
N GLY A 153 11.83 10.74 -10.37
CA GLY A 153 12.20 9.36 -10.04
C GLY A 153 11.37 8.32 -10.79
N TYR A 154 11.12 7.18 -10.14
CA TYR A 154 10.33 6.09 -10.69
C TYR A 154 9.25 5.66 -9.69
N SER A 155 8.00 5.57 -10.17
CA SER A 155 6.86 5.14 -9.38
C SER A 155 5.90 4.33 -10.24
N ARG A 156 5.62 3.09 -9.82
CA ARG A 156 4.69 2.18 -10.53
C ARG A 156 3.29 2.77 -10.66
N THR A 157 2.83 3.50 -9.63
CA THR A 157 1.53 4.17 -9.63
C THR A 157 1.45 5.29 -10.66
N VAL A 158 2.46 6.18 -10.69
CA VAL A 158 2.51 7.28 -11.67
C VAL A 158 2.67 6.73 -13.08
N GLU A 159 3.48 5.69 -13.25
CA GLU A 159 3.64 5.01 -14.54
C GLU A 159 2.29 4.45 -15.04
N ALA A 160 1.58 3.69 -14.21
CA ALA A 160 0.27 3.14 -14.56
C ALA A 160 -0.74 4.25 -14.89
N PHE A 161 -0.78 5.31 -14.08
CA PHE A 161 -1.64 6.48 -14.29
C PHE A 161 -1.37 7.14 -15.66
N LEU A 162 -0.10 7.42 -15.96
CA LEU A 162 0.30 8.01 -17.23
C LEU A 162 0.07 7.07 -18.41
N LYS A 163 0.17 5.75 -18.21
CA LYS A 163 -0.13 4.75 -19.26
C LYS A 163 -1.61 4.75 -19.62
N VAL A 164 -2.51 4.78 -18.64
CA VAL A 164 -3.96 4.86 -18.89
C VAL A 164 -4.32 6.15 -19.62
N ALA A 165 -3.82 7.31 -19.18
CA ALA A 165 -4.07 8.58 -19.87
C ALA A 165 -3.59 8.58 -21.33
N ALA A 166 -2.46 7.92 -21.60
CA ALA A 166 -1.85 7.85 -22.93
C ALA A 166 -2.57 6.94 -23.93
N GLN A 167 -3.54 6.16 -23.48
CA GLN A 167 -4.41 5.40 -24.39
C GLN A 167 -5.34 6.34 -25.16
N LYS A 168 -5.67 7.51 -24.59
CA LYS A 168 -6.64 8.47 -25.15
C LYS A 168 -6.00 9.78 -25.60
N TRP A 169 -5.02 10.29 -24.85
CA TRP A 169 -4.50 11.64 -25.02
C TRP A 169 -3.03 11.65 -25.41
N LYS A 170 -2.65 12.62 -26.24
CA LYS A 170 -1.25 12.89 -26.60
C LYS A 170 -0.72 14.05 -25.76
N PHE A 171 0.27 13.79 -24.92
CA PHE A 171 0.86 14.79 -24.02
C PHE A 171 2.36 14.53 -23.81
N HIS A 172 3.04 15.48 -23.19
CA HIS A 172 4.48 15.41 -22.91
C HIS A 172 4.69 15.11 -21.44
N VAL A 173 5.69 14.27 -21.13
CA VAL A 173 6.10 13.98 -19.76
C VAL A 173 7.57 14.30 -19.60
N ILE A 174 7.92 15.09 -18.59
CA ILE A 174 9.29 15.38 -18.21
C ILE A 174 9.60 14.59 -16.95
N VAL A 175 10.54 13.64 -17.06
CA VAL A 175 11.02 12.84 -15.93
C VAL A 175 12.29 13.49 -15.39
N ALA A 176 12.18 14.08 -14.22
CA ALA A 176 13.32 14.58 -13.45
C ALA A 176 14.08 13.42 -12.82
N GLU A 177 15.40 13.40 -13.00
CA GLU A 177 16.23 12.35 -12.43
C GLU A 177 16.48 12.59 -10.94
N CYS A 178 16.19 11.60 -10.11
CA CYS A 178 16.65 11.56 -8.71
C CYS A 178 18.10 11.07 -8.66
N ALA A 179 19.07 11.96 -8.79
CA ALA A 179 20.45 11.64 -8.40
C ALA A 179 20.49 11.33 -6.87
N PRO A 180 21.32 10.38 -6.41
CA PRO A 180 22.34 9.63 -7.17
C PRO A 180 21.81 8.37 -7.88
N PHE A 181 20.64 7.86 -7.50
CA PHE A 181 20.15 6.55 -7.93
C PHE A 181 19.59 6.51 -9.36
N CYS A 182 19.29 7.67 -9.95
CA CYS A 182 18.85 7.86 -11.33
C CYS A 182 17.71 6.93 -11.79
N GLN A 183 16.82 6.55 -10.87
CA GLN A 183 15.78 5.54 -11.10
C GLN A 183 14.78 5.94 -12.21
N GLY A 184 14.66 7.23 -12.52
CA GLY A 184 13.80 7.74 -13.60
C GLY A 184 14.10 7.15 -14.99
N HIS A 185 15.30 6.61 -15.23
CA HIS A 185 15.58 5.87 -16.46
C HIS A 185 14.67 4.67 -16.64
N LYS A 186 14.31 3.96 -15.56
CA LYS A 186 13.38 2.82 -15.62
C LYS A 186 12.01 3.24 -16.17
N MET A 187 11.55 4.44 -15.76
CA MET A 187 10.30 5.04 -16.25
C MET A 187 10.36 5.41 -17.74
N LEU A 188 11.52 5.86 -18.22
CA LEU A 188 11.73 6.22 -19.63
C LEU A 188 11.79 4.97 -20.52
N ILE A 189 12.42 3.89 -20.03
CA ILE A 189 12.59 2.63 -20.77
C ILE A 189 11.26 1.90 -20.93
N SER A 190 10.45 1.81 -19.87
CA SER A 190 9.19 1.05 -19.86
C SER A 190 8.11 1.56 -20.84
N ARG A 191 8.38 2.67 -21.54
CA ARG A 191 7.44 3.33 -22.43
C ARG A 191 7.91 3.53 -23.86
N GLN A 192 9.15 3.16 -24.22
CA GLN A 192 9.57 3.21 -25.63
C GLN A 192 8.69 2.35 -26.57
N GLU A 193 7.86 1.47 -26.01
CA GLU A 193 6.92 0.61 -26.73
C GLU A 193 5.61 1.30 -27.14
N ASN A 194 5.23 2.46 -26.56
CA ASN A 194 3.93 3.12 -26.83
C ASN A 194 4.10 4.60 -27.25
N LYS A 195 3.86 4.89 -28.53
CA LYS A 195 4.16 6.15 -29.23
C LYS A 195 3.31 7.39 -28.84
N GLN A 196 2.43 7.31 -27.84
CA GLN A 196 1.42 8.35 -27.57
C GLN A 196 1.80 9.40 -26.51
N GLY A 197 3.00 9.37 -25.92
CA GLY A 197 3.50 10.50 -25.13
C GLY A 197 5.01 10.61 -25.17
N GLN A 198 5.52 11.83 -25.27
CA GLN A 198 6.96 12.07 -25.37
C GLN A 198 7.56 12.24 -23.97
N PHE A 199 8.42 11.30 -23.58
CA PHE A 199 9.09 11.31 -22.29
C PHE A 199 10.47 11.95 -22.44
N LEU A 200 10.71 13.03 -21.70
CA LEU A 200 11.94 13.80 -21.76
C LEU A 200 12.65 13.73 -20.42
N LYS A 201 13.91 13.30 -20.46
CA LYS A 201 14.81 13.33 -19.31
C LYS A 201 15.17 14.78 -18.98
N SER A 202 15.08 15.16 -17.70
CA SER A 202 15.59 16.44 -17.21
C SER A 202 16.59 16.26 -16.07
N ARG A 203 17.81 16.76 -16.26
CA ARG A 203 18.82 16.89 -15.19
C ARG A 203 18.68 18.17 -14.37
N ASN A 204 17.94 19.16 -14.89
CA ASN A 204 17.67 20.43 -14.24
C ASN A 204 16.15 20.59 -14.09
N PRO A 205 15.53 20.00 -13.06
CA PRO A 205 14.08 20.06 -12.87
C PRO A 205 13.56 21.50 -12.76
N LEU A 206 14.29 22.36 -12.05
CA LEU A 206 13.88 23.76 -11.80
C LEU A 206 13.80 24.62 -13.07
N THR A 207 14.61 24.34 -14.09
CA THR A 207 14.56 25.15 -15.33
C THR A 207 13.40 24.75 -16.23
N ARG A 208 12.82 23.56 -16.02
CA ARG A 208 11.71 23.04 -16.81
C ARG A 208 10.36 23.14 -16.12
N ILE A 209 10.33 23.35 -14.80
CA ILE A 209 9.10 23.43 -14.02
C ILE A 209 8.16 24.56 -14.51
N SER A 210 8.72 25.69 -14.96
CA SER A 210 7.95 26.82 -15.50
C SER A 210 7.20 26.48 -16.79
N SER A 211 7.62 25.43 -17.50
CA SER A 211 6.99 24.96 -18.75
C SER A 211 6.01 23.82 -18.52
N CYS A 212 5.84 23.37 -17.27
CA CYS A 212 4.99 22.24 -16.92
C CYS A 212 3.62 22.73 -16.46
N SER A 213 2.56 22.11 -16.95
CA SER A 213 1.19 22.40 -16.53
C SER A 213 0.84 21.72 -15.21
N LYS A 214 1.40 20.54 -14.94
CA LYS A 214 1.13 19.74 -13.74
C LYS A 214 2.39 19.01 -13.27
N LEU A 215 2.50 18.81 -11.96
CA LEU A 215 3.52 17.99 -11.32
C LEU A 215 2.85 16.76 -10.69
N LEU A 216 3.26 15.56 -11.13
CA LEU A 216 2.79 14.28 -10.58
C LEU A 216 3.91 13.58 -9.82
N ILE A 217 3.70 13.42 -8.52
CA ILE A 217 4.64 12.77 -7.60
C ILE A 217 3.88 11.83 -6.67
N THR A 218 4.56 10.81 -6.18
CA THR A 218 4.05 9.93 -5.12
C THR A 218 4.82 10.19 -3.84
N TYR A 219 4.11 10.38 -2.74
CA TYR A 219 4.64 10.36 -1.39
C TYR A 219 4.09 9.14 -0.67
N PHE A 220 4.96 8.19 -0.35
CA PHE A 220 4.72 7.16 0.66
C PHE A 220 6.06 6.83 1.32
#